data_AF-A0A936G8K7-F1
#
_entry.id   AF-A0A936G8K7-F1
#
_cell.length_a   1.000
_cell.length_b   1.000
_cell.length_c   1.000
_cell.angle_alpha   90.00
_cell.angle_beta   90.00
_cell.angle_gamma   90.00
#
_symmetry.space_group_name_H-M   'P 1'
#
loop_
_entity.id
_entity.type
_entity.pdbx_description
1 polymer ?
#
loop_
_entity_poly.entity_id
_entity_poly.type
_entity_poly.pdbx_seq_one_letter_code
_entity_poly.pdbx_strand_id
1 'polypeptide(L)'
;MKSKTTISLAVLLVTLASISCSLFSRSEPTPEPDPYYFVPVSDPLIFAPDAMPVAHVGVMYEAEIHITQNSTPAGEFSISSGSLPPGLEFVKVEGEDIAKISGIPKETGTFTFTVYVWCYGTMVSGQTGEKEYTIVVDK
;
A
#
# COMPACT_ATOMS: atom_id res chain seq x y z
N MET A 1 23.24 80.03 -27.93
CA MET A 1 21.93 79.33 -27.86
C MET A 1 22.15 77.88 -28.27
N LYS A 2 22.67 76.99 -27.40
CA LYS A 2 21.99 76.26 -26.31
C LYS A 2 20.78 75.41 -26.77
N SER A 3 21.04 74.11 -26.86
CA SER A 3 20.14 72.99 -26.52
C SER A 3 18.90 72.73 -27.40
N LYS A 4 19.02 71.84 -28.39
CA LYS A 4 17.85 71.10 -28.95
C LYS A 4 18.07 69.59 -29.19
N THR A 5 19.31 69.09 -29.25
CA THR A 5 19.57 67.68 -29.59
C THR A 5 19.47 66.71 -28.40
N THR A 6 19.69 67.16 -27.17
CA THR A 6 19.73 66.28 -25.98
C THR A 6 18.36 65.82 -25.50
N ILE A 7 17.30 66.59 -25.80
CA ILE A 7 15.92 66.30 -25.38
C ILE A 7 15.35 65.09 -26.15
N SER A 8 15.69 64.95 -27.43
CA SER A 8 15.18 63.85 -28.26
C SER A 8 15.80 62.49 -27.90
N LEU A 9 17.08 62.46 -27.50
CA LEU A 9 17.76 61.23 -27.10
C LEU A 9 17.32 60.78 -25.70
N ALA A 10 17.07 61.73 -24.78
CA ALA A 10 16.58 61.44 -23.44
C ALA A 10 15.14 60.89 -23.44
N VAL A 11 14.25 61.42 -24.29
CA VAL A 11 12.86 60.92 -24.42
C VAL A 11 12.82 59.54 -25.09
N LEU A 12 13.72 59.27 -26.04
CA LEU A 12 13.86 57.95 -26.69
C LEU A 12 14.40 56.87 -25.73
N LEU A 13 15.36 57.22 -24.86
CA LEU A 13 15.90 56.31 -23.85
C LEU A 13 14.89 56.00 -22.72
N VAL A 14 14.09 56.97 -22.30
CA VAL A 14 13.06 56.79 -21.24
C VAL A 14 11.88 55.93 -21.72
N THR A 15 11.52 56.03 -23.01
CA THR A 15 10.47 55.18 -23.61
C THR A 15 10.94 53.75 -23.86
N LEU A 16 12.20 53.54 -24.25
CA LEU A 16 12.77 52.18 -24.35
C LEU A 16 12.85 51.47 -22.98
N ALA A 17 13.19 52.18 -21.90
CA ALA A 17 13.31 51.61 -20.56
C ALA A 17 11.94 51.18 -19.97
N SER A 18 10.86 51.88 -20.31
CA SER A 18 9.50 51.58 -19.82
C SER A 18 8.83 50.44 -20.60
N ILE A 19 9.19 50.24 -21.88
CA ILE A 19 8.80 49.05 -22.66
C ILE A 19 9.52 47.80 -22.11
N SER A 20 10.75 47.94 -21.61
CA SER A 20 11.51 46.82 -21.03
C SER A 20 10.91 46.29 -19.71
N CYS A 21 10.26 47.14 -18.91
CA CYS A 21 9.55 46.71 -17.69
C CYS A 21 8.19 46.03 -17.97
N SER A 22 7.59 46.28 -19.14
CA SER A 22 6.27 45.73 -19.50
C SER A 22 6.34 44.42 -20.30
N LEU A 23 7.52 44.09 -20.86
CA LEU A 23 7.76 42.81 -21.54
C LEU A 23 8.18 41.67 -20.60
N PHE A 24 8.41 41.94 -19.31
CA PHE A 24 8.96 40.96 -18.35
C PHE A 24 7.96 40.53 -17.27
N SER A 25 6.66 40.46 -17.56
CA SER A 25 5.75 39.87 -16.58
C SER A 25 4.53 39.21 -17.23
N ARG A 26 4.71 37.95 -17.61
CA ARG A 26 3.68 36.94 -17.45
C ARG A 26 4.36 35.58 -17.35
N SER A 27 4.81 35.23 -16.15
CA SER A 27 5.00 33.82 -15.82
C SER A 27 3.63 33.17 -15.99
N GLU A 28 3.48 32.27 -16.95
CA GLU A 28 2.34 31.36 -16.92
C GLU A 28 2.40 30.63 -15.57
N PRO A 29 1.29 30.58 -14.80
CA PRO A 29 1.28 29.73 -13.63
C PRO A 29 1.62 28.33 -14.10
N THR A 30 2.59 27.67 -13.47
CA THR A 30 2.84 26.25 -13.68
C THR A 30 1.48 25.56 -13.57
N PRO A 31 1.04 24.78 -14.59
CA PRO A 31 -0.22 24.06 -14.48
C PRO A 31 -0.19 23.30 -13.16
N GLU A 32 -1.18 23.58 -12.30
CA GLU A 32 -1.35 22.84 -11.07
C GLU A 32 -1.55 21.38 -11.49
N PRO A 33 -0.70 20.44 -11.02
CA PRO A 33 -0.88 19.05 -11.39
C PRO A 33 -2.28 18.62 -10.96
N ASP A 34 -2.98 17.83 -11.80
CA ASP A 34 -4.26 17.25 -11.40
C ASP A 34 -4.11 16.62 -10.02
N PRO A 35 -5.07 16.82 -9.10
CA PRO A 35 -4.98 16.27 -7.76
C PRO A 35 -4.76 14.76 -7.87
N TYR A 36 -3.68 14.25 -7.28
CA TYR A 36 -3.42 12.82 -7.22
C TYR A 36 -4.56 12.14 -6.44
N TYR A 37 -5.50 11.55 -7.17
CA TYR A 37 -6.55 10.73 -6.60
C TYR A 37 -6.12 9.27 -6.66
N PHE A 38 -5.90 8.65 -5.50
CA PHE A 38 -5.68 7.21 -5.43
C PHE A 38 -7.01 6.52 -5.67
N VAL A 39 -7.11 5.76 -6.76
CA VAL A 39 -8.31 4.97 -7.03
C VAL A 39 -8.44 3.93 -5.91
N PRO A 40 -9.57 3.89 -5.18
CA PRO A 40 -9.78 2.85 -4.19
C PRO A 40 -9.87 1.50 -4.88
N VAL A 41 -9.10 0.53 -4.42
CA VAL A 41 -9.22 -0.85 -4.89
C VAL A 41 -10.46 -1.46 -4.23
N SER A 42 -11.43 -1.89 -5.04
CA SER A 42 -12.69 -2.47 -4.56
C SER A 42 -12.68 -3.99 -4.48
N ASP A 43 -11.75 -4.65 -5.17
CA ASP A 43 -11.70 -6.11 -5.23
C ASP A 43 -11.23 -6.67 -3.87
N PRO A 44 -11.96 -7.63 -3.27
CA PRO A 44 -11.57 -8.22 -2.00
C PRO A 44 -10.34 -9.13 -2.17
N LEU A 45 -9.54 -9.27 -1.11
CA LEU A 45 -8.48 -10.26 -1.08
C LEU A 45 -9.07 -11.68 -1.09
N ILE A 46 -8.46 -12.57 -1.86
CA ILE A 46 -8.78 -14.00 -1.86
C ILE A 46 -7.73 -14.74 -1.05
N PHE A 47 -8.19 -15.51 -0.07
CA PHE A 47 -7.37 -16.35 0.79
C PHE A 47 -7.54 -17.82 0.37
N ALA A 48 -6.45 -18.50 0.07
CA ALA A 48 -6.43 -19.93 -0.24
C ALA A 48 -5.49 -20.68 0.71
N PRO A 49 -5.82 -21.88 1.20
CA PRO A 49 -7.00 -22.67 0.87
C PRO A 49 -8.28 -22.17 1.58
N ASP A 50 -9.42 -22.80 1.28
CA ASP A 50 -10.69 -22.56 1.97
C ASP A 50 -10.82 -23.30 3.29
N ALA A 51 -10.15 -24.44 3.43
CA ALA A 51 -10.12 -25.23 4.64
C ALA A 51 -8.69 -25.67 4.96
N MET A 52 -8.39 -25.77 6.24
CA MET A 52 -7.10 -26.27 6.71
C MET A 52 -7.12 -27.81 6.76
N PRO A 53 -6.00 -28.46 6.43
CA PRO A 53 -5.83 -29.89 6.69
C PRO A 53 -6.00 -30.22 8.18
N VAL A 54 -6.47 -31.44 8.46
CA VAL A 54 -6.53 -31.96 9.82
C VAL A 54 -5.10 -32.17 10.34
N ALA A 55 -4.84 -31.72 11.56
CA ALA A 55 -3.58 -31.92 12.26
C ALA A 55 -3.69 -33.10 13.24
N HIS A 56 -2.55 -33.66 13.65
CA HIS A 56 -2.50 -34.74 14.65
C HIS A 56 -1.52 -34.37 15.76
N VAL A 57 -1.85 -34.69 17.01
CA VAL A 57 -0.95 -34.41 18.15
C VAL A 57 0.39 -35.12 17.96
N GLY A 58 1.49 -34.41 18.21
CA GLY A 58 2.84 -34.97 18.13
C GLY A 58 3.38 -35.17 16.70
N VAL A 59 2.60 -34.85 15.67
CA VAL A 59 3.00 -34.93 14.26
C VAL A 59 3.33 -33.54 13.74
N MET A 60 4.40 -33.42 12.92
CA MET A 60 4.72 -32.17 12.24
C MET A 60 3.56 -31.75 11.33
N TYR A 61 3.08 -30.54 11.54
CA TYR A 61 2.06 -29.90 10.72
C TYR A 61 2.69 -28.75 9.92
N GLU A 62 2.28 -28.61 8.67
CA GLU A 62 2.66 -27.50 7.79
C GLU A 62 1.51 -27.21 6.84
N ALA A 63 1.08 -25.94 6.80
CA ALA A 63 0.07 -25.44 5.87
C ALA A 63 0.38 -23.99 5.51
N GLU A 64 -0.02 -23.58 4.31
CA GLU A 64 0.19 -22.23 3.81
C GLU A 64 -1.14 -21.55 3.53
N ILE A 65 -1.15 -20.23 3.69
CA ILE A 65 -2.23 -19.32 3.29
C ILE A 65 -1.66 -18.40 2.22
N HIS A 66 -2.18 -18.50 1.01
CA HIS A 66 -1.85 -17.65 -0.11
C HIS A 66 -2.88 -16.53 -0.24
N ILE A 67 -2.39 -15.31 -0.42
CA ILE A 67 -3.21 -14.16 -0.78
C ILE A 67 -3.11 -13.95 -2.28
N THR A 68 -4.28 -13.79 -2.90
CA THR A 68 -4.40 -13.48 -4.32
C THR A 68 -5.42 -12.35 -4.50
N GLN A 69 -5.49 -11.79 -5.71
CA GLN A 69 -6.33 -10.62 -6.03
C GLN A 69 -5.91 -9.33 -5.27
N ASN A 70 -4.70 -9.33 -4.71
CA ASN A 70 -4.04 -8.14 -4.23
C ASN A 70 -3.44 -7.33 -5.40
N SER A 71 -3.65 -6.02 -5.39
CA SER A 71 -3.09 -5.06 -6.35
C SER A 71 -1.66 -4.63 -5.98
N THR A 72 -1.32 -4.79 -4.70
CA THR A 72 -0.01 -4.49 -4.13
C THR A 72 0.42 -5.64 -3.22
N PRO A 73 1.72 -5.82 -2.95
CA PRO A 73 2.18 -6.89 -2.08
C PRO A 73 1.54 -6.84 -0.69
N ALA A 74 1.24 -8.01 -0.13
CA ALA A 74 0.74 -8.17 1.23
C ALA A 74 1.85 -7.78 2.23
N GLY A 75 1.55 -6.77 3.03
CA GLY A 75 2.48 -6.17 3.98
C GLY A 75 2.58 -7.00 5.25
N GLU A 76 1.47 -7.20 5.93
CA GLU A 76 1.42 -7.92 7.21
C GLU A 76 0.33 -8.97 7.18
N PHE A 77 0.60 -10.02 7.93
CA PHE A 77 -0.32 -11.10 8.24
C PHE A 77 -0.36 -11.20 9.75
N SER A 78 -1.55 -11.23 10.34
CA SER A 78 -1.72 -11.40 11.78
C SER A 78 -2.94 -12.26 12.10
N ILE A 79 -2.96 -12.82 13.31
CA ILE A 79 -4.16 -13.43 13.88
C ILE A 79 -4.90 -12.34 14.67
N SER A 80 -6.06 -11.91 14.18
CA SER A 80 -6.84 -10.83 14.79
C SER A 80 -7.75 -11.32 15.92
N SER A 81 -8.18 -12.59 15.88
CA SER A 81 -8.99 -13.22 16.93
C SER A 81 -8.81 -14.74 16.97
N GLY A 82 -9.16 -15.34 18.11
CA GLY A 82 -9.01 -16.77 18.34
C GLY A 82 -7.56 -17.17 18.65
N SER A 83 -7.24 -18.44 18.45
CA SER A 83 -5.90 -18.97 18.76
C SER A 83 -5.58 -20.19 17.92
N LEU A 84 -4.31 -20.34 17.56
CA LEU A 84 -3.80 -21.59 16.98
C LEU A 84 -3.82 -22.73 18.01
N PRO A 85 -3.81 -23.99 17.54
CA PRO A 85 -3.47 -25.12 18.39
C PRO A 85 -2.12 -24.91 19.11
N PRO A 86 -2.00 -25.25 20.40
CA PRO A 86 -0.73 -25.14 21.13
C PRO A 86 0.40 -25.89 20.43
N GLY A 87 1.51 -25.20 20.16
CA GLY A 87 2.68 -25.75 19.47
C GLY A 87 2.74 -25.49 17.96
N LEU A 88 1.70 -24.85 17.39
CA LEU A 88 1.76 -24.26 16.05
C LEU A 88 2.08 -22.77 16.12
N GLU A 89 2.78 -22.30 15.09
CA GLU A 89 3.15 -20.89 14.91
C GLU A 89 2.63 -20.40 13.55
N PHE A 90 2.28 -19.10 13.49
CA PHE A 90 1.89 -18.42 12.26
C PHE A 90 2.97 -17.40 11.88
N VAL A 91 3.53 -17.56 10.69
CA VAL A 91 4.68 -16.77 10.24
C VAL A 91 4.44 -16.30 8.81
N LYS A 92 4.56 -15.00 8.56
CA LYS A 92 4.61 -14.46 7.19
C LYS A 92 5.90 -14.92 6.50
N VAL A 93 5.80 -15.40 5.26
CA VAL A 93 6.96 -15.65 4.41
C VAL A 93 7.47 -14.32 3.85
N GLU A 94 8.72 -13.96 4.14
CA GLU A 94 9.28 -12.69 3.69
C GLU A 94 9.37 -12.62 2.16
N GLY A 95 8.92 -11.51 1.59
CA GLY A 95 8.94 -11.27 0.14
C GLY A 95 7.83 -11.97 -0.64
N GLU A 96 6.95 -12.72 0.03
CA GLU A 96 5.85 -13.45 -0.60
C GLU A 96 4.49 -13.04 -0.02
N ASP A 97 3.44 -13.21 -0.81
CA ASP A 97 2.04 -13.01 -0.41
C ASP A 97 1.49 -14.26 0.30
N ILE A 98 2.32 -14.87 1.16
CA ILE A 98 2.09 -16.16 1.81
C ILE A 98 2.36 -16.05 3.31
N ALA A 99 1.52 -16.71 4.11
CA ALA A 99 1.82 -17.02 5.50
C ALA A 99 1.78 -18.53 5.73
N LYS A 100 2.66 -19.01 6.61
CA LYS A 100 2.80 -20.41 6.96
C LYS A 100 2.35 -20.68 8.38
N ILE A 101 1.59 -21.75 8.57
CA ILE A 101 1.26 -22.33 9.87
C ILE A 101 2.05 -23.62 9.99
N SER A 102 2.97 -23.68 10.96
CA SER A 102 3.81 -24.88 11.13
C SER A 102 4.15 -25.14 12.58
N GLY A 103 4.45 -26.40 12.90
CA GLY A 103 4.87 -26.82 14.23
C GLY A 103 4.35 -28.21 14.59
N ILE A 104 4.37 -28.53 15.88
CA ILE A 104 3.89 -29.82 16.40
C ILE A 104 2.74 -29.53 17.39
N PRO A 105 1.48 -29.85 17.04
CA PRO A 105 0.34 -29.67 17.93
C PRO A 105 0.50 -30.52 19.20
N LYS A 106 0.14 -29.95 20.34
CA LYS A 106 0.27 -30.59 21.66
C LYS A 106 -1.05 -31.06 22.27
N GLU A 107 -2.16 -30.53 21.80
CA GLU A 107 -3.49 -30.75 22.38
C GLU A 107 -4.51 -31.03 21.27
N THR A 108 -5.35 -32.05 21.47
CA THR A 108 -6.49 -32.33 20.59
C THR A 108 -7.59 -31.29 20.77
N GLY A 109 -8.29 -30.95 19.70
CA GLY A 109 -9.41 -30.02 19.78
C GLY A 109 -9.72 -29.35 18.45
N THR A 110 -10.71 -28.48 18.47
CA THR A 110 -11.06 -27.62 17.32
C THR A 110 -10.66 -26.20 17.66
N PHE A 111 -9.74 -25.64 16.87
CA PHE A 111 -9.18 -24.32 17.09
C PHE A 111 -9.58 -23.41 15.95
N THR A 112 -10.35 -22.37 16.27
CA THR A 112 -10.79 -21.34 15.31
C THR A 112 -9.98 -20.07 15.53
N PHE A 113 -9.52 -19.48 14.43
CA PHE A 113 -8.76 -18.23 14.43
C PHE A 113 -9.04 -17.44 13.16
N THR A 114 -8.92 -16.11 13.25
CA THR A 114 -9.14 -15.20 12.12
C THR A 114 -7.80 -14.64 11.68
N VAL A 115 -7.47 -14.82 10.40
CA VAL A 115 -6.30 -14.22 9.78
C VAL A 115 -6.70 -12.89 9.17
N TYR A 116 -5.97 -11.83 9.52
CA TYR A 116 -6.09 -10.50 8.94
C TYR A 116 -4.86 -10.20 8.08
N VAL A 117 -5.08 -9.57 6.94
CA VAL A 117 -4.03 -9.14 6.01
C VAL A 117 -4.26 -7.70 5.58
N TRP A 118 -3.18 -6.93 5.49
CA TRP A 118 -3.18 -5.64 4.79
C TRP A 118 -2.08 -5.57 3.74
N CYS A 119 -2.35 -4.87 2.64
CA CYS A 119 -1.45 -4.67 1.51
C CYS A 119 -0.92 -3.23 1.47
N TYR A 120 0.28 -3.02 0.91
CA TYR A 120 0.87 -1.69 0.80
C TYR A 120 0.02 -0.73 -0.06
N GLY A 121 0.12 0.58 0.18
CA GLY A 121 -0.69 1.61 -0.48
C GLY A 121 0.07 2.49 -1.50
N THR A 122 1.07 1.96 -2.22
CA THR A 122 1.85 2.79 -3.16
C THR A 122 1.01 3.13 -4.39
N MET A 123 0.51 4.37 -4.47
CA MET A 123 -0.34 4.90 -5.54
C MET A 123 -1.75 4.31 -5.66
N VAL A 124 -2.17 3.50 -4.68
CA VAL A 124 -3.54 2.99 -4.50
C VAL A 124 -3.86 2.91 -3.01
N SER A 125 -5.13 2.91 -2.63
CA SER A 125 -5.48 2.55 -1.25
C SER A 125 -5.08 1.10 -0.98
N GLY A 126 -4.38 0.83 0.12
CA GLY A 126 -3.99 -0.53 0.50
C GLY A 126 -5.21 -1.39 0.77
N GLN A 127 -5.28 -2.56 0.13
CA GLN A 127 -6.34 -3.54 0.39
C GLN A 127 -6.19 -4.13 1.78
N THR A 128 -7.32 -4.52 2.37
CA THR A 128 -7.36 -5.32 3.58
C THR A 128 -8.31 -6.50 3.37
N GLY A 129 -8.13 -7.54 4.15
CA GLY A 129 -9.01 -8.70 4.14
C GLY A 129 -8.86 -9.49 5.43
N GLU A 130 -9.89 -10.26 5.74
CA GLU A 130 -9.88 -11.20 6.85
C GLU A 130 -10.58 -12.50 6.46
N LYS A 131 -10.13 -13.60 7.04
CA LYS A 131 -10.77 -14.90 6.89
C LYS A 131 -10.63 -15.73 8.16
N GLU A 132 -11.76 -16.29 8.59
CA GLU A 132 -11.79 -17.28 9.67
C GLU A 132 -11.34 -18.65 9.14
N TYR A 133 -10.49 -19.31 9.92
CA TYR A 133 -10.01 -20.66 9.68
C TYR A 133 -10.26 -21.54 10.89
N THR A 134 -10.34 -22.84 10.65
CA THR A 134 -10.44 -23.86 11.69
C THR A 134 -9.40 -24.94 11.45
N ILE A 135 -8.64 -25.29 12.48
CA ILE A 135 -7.80 -26.50 12.50
C ILE A 135 -8.39 -27.47 13.50
N VAL A 136 -8.70 -28.67 13.03
CA VAL A 136 -9.03 -29.81 13.90
C VAL A 136 -7.73 -30.56 14.18
N VAL A 137 -7.48 -30.82 15.45
CA VAL A 137 -6.35 -31.62 15.92
C VAL A 137 -6.88 -32.93 16.49
N ASP A 138 -6.59 -34.02 15.79
CA ASP A 138 -6.90 -35.38 16.20
C ASP A 138 -5.75 -36.02 17.00
N LYS A 139 -6.00 -37.21 17.52
CA LYS A 139 -5.04 -37.99 18.32
C LYS A 139 -3.93 -38.62 17.48
#